data_AF-A0A0N8GP70-F1
#
_entry.id   AF-A0A0N8GP70-F1
#
_cell.length_a   1.000
_cell.length_b   1.000
_cell.length_c   1.000
_cell.angle_alpha   90.00
_cell.angle_beta   90.00
_cell.angle_gamma   90.00
#
_symmetry.space_group_name_H-M   'P 1'
#
loop_
_entity.id
_entity.type
_entity.pdbx_description
1 polymer ?
#
loop_
_entity_poly.entity_id
_entity_poly.type
_entity_poly.pdbx_seq_one_letter_code
_entity_poly.pdbx_strand_id
1 'polypeptide(L)'
;MASLLSLRLGMLSSVFIIHIGGAIVALVPLVLSGGQQIREWRGVPWYALAAGALGLIVVGGVSFTIPRIGAAATATLMVVGQLLIAAAVDHFGLLGAVQRPIDLARVAGFLLLVAGAWLVTR
;
A
#
# COMPACT_ATOMS: atom_id res chain seq x y z
N MET A 1 -4.92 0.99 -15.59
CA MET A 1 -4.40 2.34 -15.91
C MET A 1 -2.91 2.48 -15.57
N ALA A 2 -2.48 2.27 -14.32
CA ALA A 2 -1.05 2.29 -13.96
C ALA A 2 -0.20 1.29 -14.78
N SER A 3 -0.71 0.07 -14.97
CA SER A 3 -0.08 -0.95 -15.84
C SER A 3 0.08 -0.49 -17.29
N LEU A 4 -0.87 0.27 -17.86
CA LEU A 4 -0.80 0.76 -19.23
C LEU A 4 0.30 1.81 -19.40
N LEU A 5 0.43 2.72 -18.44
CA LEU A 5 1.55 3.67 -18.41
C LEU A 5 2.86 2.90 -18.32
N SER A 6 2.94 1.89 -17.44
CA SER A 6 4.17 1.11 -17.24
C SER A 6 4.61 0.37 -18.49
N LEU A 7 3.66 -0.13 -19.28
CA LEU A 7 3.94 -0.80 -20.54
C LEU A 7 4.43 0.16 -21.63
N ARG A 8 4.00 1.43 -21.61
CA ARG A 8 4.37 2.43 -22.62
C ARG A 8 5.61 3.25 -22.28
N LEU A 9 5.76 3.63 -21.02
CA LEU A 9 6.74 4.61 -20.56
C LEU A 9 7.80 4.00 -19.64
N GLY A 10 7.66 2.72 -19.30
CA GLY A 10 8.46 2.06 -18.28
C GLY A 10 7.93 2.28 -16.86
N MET A 11 8.40 1.43 -15.94
CA MET A 11 7.94 1.40 -14.55
C MET A 11 8.27 2.71 -13.81
N LEU A 12 9.53 3.16 -13.88
CA LEU A 12 9.98 4.36 -13.16
C LEU A 12 9.22 5.61 -13.59
N SER A 13 9.09 5.84 -14.89
CA SER A 13 8.34 6.98 -15.45
C SER A 13 6.88 6.96 -15.02
N SER A 14 6.26 5.79 -14.99
CA SER A 14 4.85 5.63 -14.61
C SER A 14 4.61 5.91 -13.14
N VAL A 15 5.46 5.36 -12.27
CA VAL A 15 5.40 5.61 -10.84
C VAL A 15 5.60 7.10 -10.57
N PHE A 16 6.55 7.76 -11.23
CA PHE A 16 6.76 9.20 -11.12
C PHE A 16 5.52 10.01 -11.51
N ILE A 17 4.93 9.75 -12.69
CA ILE A 17 3.74 10.46 -13.18
C ILE A 17 2.55 10.29 -12.23
N ILE A 18 2.31 9.07 -11.74
CA ILE A 18 1.21 8.78 -10.82
C ILE A 18 1.37 9.56 -9.51
N HIS A 19 2.57 9.60 -8.94
CA HIS A 19 2.81 10.29 -7.67
C HIS A 19 2.78 11.82 -7.81
N ILE A 20 3.32 12.38 -8.90
CA ILE A 20 3.20 13.82 -9.18
C ILE A 20 1.74 14.22 -9.41
N GLY A 21 1.00 13.45 -10.20
CA GLY A 21 -0.43 13.69 -10.43
C GLY A 21 -1.22 13.66 -9.11
N GLY A 22 -0.97 12.66 -8.27
CA GLY A 22 -1.56 12.57 -6.94
C GLY A 22 -1.21 13.76 -6.04
N ALA A 23 0.04 14.20 -6.04
CA ALA A 23 0.50 15.35 -5.27
C ALA A 23 -0.20 16.66 -5.72
N ILE A 24 -0.35 16.87 -7.03
CA ILE A 24 -1.05 18.04 -7.58
C ILE A 24 -2.52 18.03 -7.15
N VAL A 25 -3.20 16.90 -7.26
CA VAL A 25 -4.60 16.78 -6.85
C VAL A 25 -4.76 16.98 -5.33
N ALA A 26 -3.84 16.44 -4.53
CA ALA A 26 -3.84 16.61 -3.08
C ALA A 26 -3.56 18.05 -2.62
N LEU A 27 -2.97 18.89 -3.47
CA LEU A 27 -2.71 20.31 -3.16
C LEU A 27 -4.01 21.10 -2.99
N VAL A 28 -5.07 20.76 -3.72
CA VAL A 28 -6.36 21.46 -3.66
C VAL A 28 -6.97 21.40 -2.25
N PRO A 29 -7.26 20.22 -1.65
CA PRO A 29 -7.78 20.16 -0.28
C PRO A 29 -6.79 20.70 0.76
N LEU A 30 -5.48 20.61 0.52
CA LEU A 30 -4.47 21.17 1.42
C LEU A 30 -4.54 22.71 1.48
N VAL A 31 -4.70 23.37 0.33
CA VAL A 31 -4.85 24.82 0.25
C VAL A 31 -6.21 25.25 0.83
N LEU A 32 -7.29 24.52 0.52
CA LEU A 32 -8.64 24.81 1.02
C LEU A 32 -8.75 24.67 2.55
N SER A 33 -7.95 23.80 3.17
CA SER A 33 -7.86 23.65 4.63
C SER A 33 -6.91 24.67 5.29
N GLY A 34 -6.35 25.62 4.52
CA GLY A 34 -5.43 26.64 5.01
C GLY A 34 -4.06 26.10 5.44
N GLY A 35 -3.72 24.86 5.08
CA GLY A 35 -2.44 24.23 5.39
C GLY A 35 -2.13 24.07 6.89
N GLN A 36 -3.13 24.22 7.78
CA GLN A 36 -2.93 24.34 9.23
C GLN A 36 -2.07 23.20 9.81
N GLN A 37 -2.32 21.96 9.37
CA GLN A 37 -1.69 20.76 9.94
C GLN A 37 -0.35 20.39 9.28
N ILE A 38 -0.04 20.90 8.08
CA ILE A 38 1.20 20.50 7.39
C ILE A 38 2.44 20.99 8.12
N ARG A 39 2.34 22.07 8.91
CA ARG A 39 3.44 22.62 9.71
C ARG A 39 3.93 21.65 10.79
N GLU A 40 3.09 20.73 11.22
CA GLU A 40 3.38 19.75 12.26
C GLU A 40 4.15 18.52 11.74
N TRP A 41 4.50 18.48 10.45
CA TRP A 41 5.21 17.34 9.84
C TRP A 41 6.51 16.96 10.55
N ARG A 42 7.16 17.91 11.24
CA ARG A 42 8.38 17.68 12.04
C ARG A 42 8.13 16.86 13.31
N GLY A 43 6.90 16.85 13.82
CA GLY A 43 6.49 16.03 14.96
C GLY A 43 6.11 14.60 14.58
N VAL A 44 6.03 14.30 13.29
CA VAL A 44 5.67 12.98 12.78
C VAL A 44 6.90 12.05 12.83
N PRO A 45 6.76 10.79 13.29
CA PRO A 45 7.86 9.84 13.25
C PRO A 45 8.42 9.67 11.84
N TRP A 46 9.75 9.63 11.71
CA TRP A 46 10.42 9.60 10.40
C TRP A 46 9.96 8.44 9.51
N TYR A 47 9.62 7.29 10.11
CA TYR A 47 9.13 6.12 9.38
C TYR A 47 7.75 6.34 8.75
N ALA A 48 6.91 7.21 9.33
CA ALA A 48 5.61 7.55 8.75
C ALA A 48 5.76 8.43 7.50
N LEU A 49 6.84 9.23 7.43
CA LEU A 49 7.19 9.97 6.22
C LEU A 49 7.63 9.04 5.07
N ALA A 50 8.07 7.82 5.38
CA ALA A 50 8.37 6.80 4.38
C ALA A 50 7.12 6.19 3.72
N ALA A 51 5.90 6.52 4.18
CA ALA A 51 4.66 6.02 3.59
C ALA A 51 4.54 6.35 2.09
N GLY A 52 5.05 7.51 1.67
CA GLY A 52 5.13 7.88 0.25
C GLY A 52 6.00 6.91 -0.55
N ALA A 53 7.20 6.58 -0.05
CA ALA A 53 8.11 5.63 -0.69
C ALA A 53 7.52 4.20 -0.75
N LEU A 54 6.81 3.76 0.31
CA LEU A 54 6.09 2.49 0.28
C LEU A 54 4.98 2.49 -0.78
N GLY A 55 4.31 3.62 -1.00
CA GLY A 55 3.36 3.80 -2.09
C GLY A 55 3.97 3.56 -3.47
N LEU A 56 5.21 4.00 -3.71
CA LEU A 56 5.93 3.72 -4.96
C LEU A 56 6.12 2.22 -5.17
N ILE A 57 6.49 1.49 -4.11
CA ILE A 57 6.69 0.03 -4.15
C ILE A 57 5.36 -0.67 -4.47
N VAL A 58 4.27 -0.25 -3.83
CA VAL A 58 2.94 -0.84 -4.08
C VAL A 58 2.49 -0.58 -5.52
N VAL A 59 2.54 0.66 -6.00
CA VAL A 59 2.12 1.00 -7.37
C VAL A 59 3.01 0.33 -8.42
N GLY A 60 4.32 0.27 -8.19
CA GLY A 60 5.27 -0.44 -9.04
C GLY A 60 5.00 -1.93 -9.06
N GLY A 61 4.80 -2.55 -7.90
CA GLY A 61 4.46 -3.95 -7.74
C GLY A 61 3.15 -4.33 -8.45
N VAL A 62 2.11 -3.50 -8.32
CA VAL A 62 0.84 -3.69 -9.04
C VAL A 62 1.06 -3.57 -10.56
N SER A 63 1.78 -2.55 -11.01
CA SER A 63 2.10 -2.34 -12.42
C SER A 63 2.89 -3.51 -13.02
N PHE A 64 3.78 -4.12 -12.23
CA PHE A 64 4.55 -5.31 -12.58
C PHE A 64 3.67 -6.57 -12.62
N THR A 65 2.78 -6.74 -11.64
CA THR A 65 2.08 -8.01 -11.42
C THR A 65 0.84 -8.16 -12.31
N ILE A 66 0.10 -7.06 -12.56
CA ILE A 66 -1.13 -7.10 -13.38
C ILE A 66 -0.92 -7.74 -14.76
N PRO A 67 0.10 -7.36 -15.56
CA PRO A 67 0.31 -7.96 -16.88
C PRO A 67 0.70 -9.45 -16.84
N ARG A 68 1.12 -9.98 -15.69
CA ARG A 68 1.63 -11.35 -15.55
C ARG A 68 0.58 -12.33 -15.07
N ILE A 69 -0.20 -11.95 -14.06
CA ILE A 69 -1.19 -12.84 -13.42
C ILE A 69 -2.62 -12.29 -13.46
N GLY A 70 -2.83 -11.14 -14.10
CA GLY A 70 -4.14 -10.49 -14.20
C GLY A 70 -4.48 -9.60 -13.01
N ALA A 71 -5.50 -8.76 -13.21
CA ALA A 71 -5.91 -7.74 -12.24
C ALA A 71 -6.51 -8.34 -10.95
N ALA A 72 -7.36 -9.36 -11.09
CA ALA A 72 -8.04 -9.99 -9.95
C ALA A 72 -7.05 -10.68 -8.99
N ALA A 73 -6.12 -11.47 -9.54
CA ALA A 73 -5.08 -12.13 -8.75
C ALA A 73 -4.14 -11.11 -8.08
N THR A 74 -3.74 -10.05 -8.80
CA THR A 74 -2.91 -8.98 -8.24
C THR A 74 -3.60 -8.28 -7.06
N ALA A 75 -4.87 -7.90 -7.24
CA ALA A 75 -5.65 -7.23 -6.18
C ALA A 75 -5.81 -8.13 -4.95
N THR A 76 -6.09 -9.41 -5.17
CA THR A 76 -6.22 -10.41 -4.10
C THR A 76 -4.93 -10.54 -3.30
N LEU A 77 -3.79 -10.77 -3.97
CA LEU A 77 -2.48 -10.85 -3.32
C LEU A 77 -2.12 -9.55 -2.60
N MET A 78 -2.45 -8.40 -3.17
CA MET A 78 -2.17 -7.10 -2.54
C MET A 78 -2.91 -6.94 -1.22
N VAL A 79 -4.23 -7.20 -1.21
CA VAL A 79 -5.04 -7.13 0.00
C VAL A 79 -4.54 -8.13 1.04
N VAL A 80 -4.23 -9.35 0.61
CA VAL A 80 -3.71 -10.40 1.50
C VAL A 80 -2.39 -9.99 2.14
N GLY A 81 -1.43 -9.51 1.34
CA GLY A 81 -0.14 -9.04 1.83
C GLY A 81 -0.28 -7.86 2.79
N GLN A 82 -1.16 -6.90 2.48
CA GLN A 82 -1.45 -5.76 3.35
C GLN A 82 -2.00 -6.20 4.71
N LEU A 83 -2.94 -7.16 4.73
CA LEU A 83 -3.52 -7.67 5.97
C LEU A 83 -2.50 -8.45 6.82
N LEU A 84 -1.63 -9.24 6.18
CA LEU A 84 -0.56 -9.95 6.89
C LEU A 84 0.46 -9.00 7.52
N ILE A 85 0.87 -7.96 6.78
CA ILE A 85 1.78 -6.93 7.30
C ILE A 85 1.11 -6.17 8.45
N ALA A 86 -0.16 -5.77 8.29
CA ALA A 86 -0.91 -5.08 9.34
C ALA A 86 -1.02 -5.95 10.60
N ALA A 87 -1.27 -7.26 10.45
CA ALA A 87 -1.32 -8.19 11.56
C ALA A 87 0.02 -8.32 12.29
N ALA A 88 1.13 -8.37 11.54
CA ALA A 88 2.47 -8.40 12.13
C ALA A 88 2.76 -7.10 12.89
N VAL A 89 2.41 -5.95 12.33
CA VAL A 89 2.55 -4.64 12.98
C VAL A 89 1.74 -4.59 14.28
N ASP A 90 0.46 -5.00 14.23
CA ASP A 90 -0.42 -5.07 15.40
C ASP A 90 0.10 -6.05 16.46
N HIS A 91 0.61 -7.21 16.05
CA HIS A 91 1.05 -8.26 16.97
C HIS A 91 2.30 -7.86 17.75
N PHE A 92 3.29 -7.29 17.06
CA PHE A 92 4.56 -6.88 17.66
C PHE A 92 4.51 -5.44 18.21
N GLY A 93 3.41 -4.70 18.01
CA GLY A 93 3.27 -3.30 18.42
C GLY A 93 4.25 -2.37 17.70
N LEU A 94 4.58 -2.69 16.44
CA LEU A 94 5.54 -1.92 15.66
C LEU A 94 4.95 -0.53 15.36
N LEU A 95 5.83 0.45 15.16
CA LEU A 95 5.46 1.80 14.71
C LEU A 95 4.52 2.55 15.68
N GLY A 96 4.49 2.16 16.96
CA GLY A 96 3.59 2.74 17.97
C GLY A 96 2.18 2.16 17.95
N ALA A 97 1.95 1.05 17.24
CA ALA A 97 0.67 0.37 17.22
C ALA A 97 0.33 -0.24 18.60
N VAL A 98 -0.96 -0.25 18.92
CA VAL A 98 -1.47 -0.96 20.10
C VAL A 98 -1.24 -2.45 19.90
N GLN A 99 -0.44 -3.06 20.78
CA GLN A 99 -0.18 -4.50 20.74
C GLN A 99 -1.49 -5.27 20.86
N ARG A 100 -1.78 -6.08 19.85
CA ARG A 100 -2.93 -6.98 19.80
C ARG A 100 -2.43 -8.40 19.66
N PRO A 101 -2.52 -9.23 20.71
CA PRO A 101 -2.08 -10.61 20.61
C PRO A 101 -2.87 -11.33 19.51
N ILE A 102 -2.16 -12.15 18.74
CA ILE A 102 -2.78 -13.01 17.73
C ILE A 102 -3.32 -14.23 18.46
N ASP A 103 -4.63 -14.44 18.38
CA ASP A 103 -5.29 -15.65 18.85
C ASP A 103 -5.34 -16.71 17.74
N LEU A 104 -5.69 -17.94 18.13
CA LEU A 104 -5.80 -19.07 17.18
C LEU A 104 -6.83 -18.83 16.08
N ALA A 105 -7.91 -18.10 16.37
CA ALA A 105 -8.94 -17.79 15.37
C ALA A 105 -8.37 -16.87 14.28
N ARG A 106 -7.57 -15.88 14.65
CA ARG A 106 -6.92 -14.96 13.71
C ARG A 106 -5.86 -15.67 12.88
N VAL A 107 -5.10 -16.60 13.47
CA VAL A 107 -4.17 -17.46 12.71
C VAL A 107 -4.93 -18.29 11.67
N ALA A 108 -6.01 -18.97 12.08
CA ALA A 108 -6.83 -19.74 11.16
C ALA A 108 -7.42 -18.87 10.03
N GLY A 109 -7.88 -17.66 10.36
CA GLY A 109 -8.34 -16.67 9.39
C GLY A 109 -7.28 -16.30 8.36
N PHE A 110 -6.03 -16.05 8.78
CA PHE A 110 -4.93 -15.77 7.85
C PHE A 110 -4.58 -16.97 6.98
N LEU A 111 -4.62 -18.20 7.52
CA LEU A 111 -4.40 -19.41 6.71
C LEU A 111 -5.47 -19.57 5.63
N LEU A 112 -6.74 -19.37 5.98
CA LEU A 112 -7.85 -19.40 5.01
C LEU A 112 -7.71 -18.31 3.94
N LEU A 113 -7.29 -17.12 4.35
CA LEU A 113 -7.09 -16.00 3.47
C LEU A 113 -5.94 -16.24 2.48
N VAL A 114 -4.82 -16.83 2.93
CA VAL A 114 -3.71 -17.24 2.06
C VAL A 114 -4.14 -18.37 1.12
N ALA A 115 -4.89 -19.36 1.61
CA ALA A 115 -5.43 -20.43 0.78
C ALA A 115 -6.39 -19.92 -0.30
N GLY A 116 -7.27 -18.98 0.06
CA GLY A 116 -8.17 -18.31 -0.88
C GLY A 116 -7.40 -17.52 -1.93
N ALA A 117 -6.37 -16.78 -1.52
CA ALA A 117 -5.50 -16.05 -2.44
C ALA A 117 -4.80 -16.99 -3.42
N TRP A 118 -4.25 -18.10 -2.93
CA TRP A 118 -3.61 -19.12 -3.76
C TRP A 118 -4.58 -19.68 -4.82
N LEU A 119 -5.82 -19.99 -4.42
CA LEU A 119 -6.84 -20.51 -5.33
C LEU A 119 -7.22 -19.51 -6.42
N VAL A 120 -7.26 -18.21 -6.11
CA VAL A 120 -7.52 -17.14 -7.09
C VAL A 120 -6.34 -16.94 -8.05
N THR A 121 -5.12 -17.22 -7.60
CA THR A 121 -3.90 -17.00 -8.39
C THR A 121 -3.48 -18.20 -9.24
N ARG A 122 -4.16 -19.34 -9.11
CA ARG A 122 -3.90 -20.57 -9.86
C ARG A 122 -4.63 -20.58 -11.20
#